data_AF-A0A2H5WQ00-F1
#
_entry.id   AF-A0A2H5WQ00-F1
#
_cell.length_a   1.000
_cell.length_b   1.000
_cell.length_c   1.000
_cell.angle_alpha   90.00
_cell.angle_beta   90.00
_cell.angle_gamma   90.00
#
_symmetry.space_group_name_H-M   'P 1'
#
loop_
_entity.id
_entity.type
_entity.pdbx_description
1 polymer ?
#
loop_
_entity_poly.entity_id
_entity_poly.type
_entity_poly.pdbx_seq_one_letter_code
_entity_poly.pdbx_strand_id
1 'polypeptide(L)'
;MRPMRNLLTAGLVLAWSCAFAQLASVLERNGSVSWEFFGGQYTVTGQLINLSGSVDPSGEALVFSFQDLNGDGVALDVRLSAADLFPSIGINYTIDLVGTVVSDSASEAIVQWFASDNPNRCEYVNIGGVEVQALITRLEGSLRGRITRIECQPDPLGARQGFVTLRIEPTGGDAHNYLLAQGYLLCQQDPQYFATARIFDMDWLAYGGGSAGGDVDSNGCVDDADLLSVLFAFGSDQGGCADVNGDGIVDDADLLTVLFNFGSGC
;
A
#
# COMPACT_ATOMS: atom_id res chain seq x y z
N MET A 1 56.31 -22.95 44.38
CA MET A 1 55.67 -23.56 43.19
C MET A 1 54.41 -22.75 42.85
N ARG A 2 54.39 -22.06 41.70
CA ARG A 2 53.16 -21.60 41.01
C ARG A 2 52.63 -22.76 40.14
N PRO A 3 51.42 -22.74 39.53
CA PRO A 3 50.14 -22.07 39.86
C PRO A 3 48.92 -23.03 39.66
N MET A 4 47.67 -22.61 39.93
CA MET A 4 46.53 -22.96 39.04
C MET A 4 45.32 -22.05 39.28
N ARG A 5 44.99 -21.29 38.24
CA ARG A 5 43.74 -20.52 38.03
C ARG A 5 42.66 -21.50 37.63
N ASN A 6 41.56 -21.59 38.39
CA ASN A 6 40.31 -22.15 37.87
C ASN A 6 39.48 -20.99 37.31
N LEU A 7 39.59 -20.79 35.99
CA LEU A 7 38.55 -20.13 35.21
C LEU A 7 37.36 -21.10 35.15
N LEU A 8 36.22 -20.72 35.71
CA LEU A 8 34.93 -21.28 35.32
C LEU A 8 34.35 -20.35 34.27
N THR A 9 34.40 -20.82 33.02
CA THR A 9 33.78 -20.25 31.83
C THR A 9 32.27 -20.20 32.00
N ALA A 10 31.71 -18.99 32.07
CA ALA A 10 30.29 -18.77 31.85
C ALA A 10 30.03 -18.91 30.34
N GLY A 11 29.39 -20.01 29.95
CA GLY A 11 28.85 -20.17 28.59
C GLY A 11 27.64 -19.26 28.45
N LEU A 12 27.84 -18.07 27.89
CA LEU A 12 26.77 -17.18 27.46
C LEU A 12 26.25 -17.74 26.12
N VAL A 13 25.18 -18.55 26.16
CA VAL A 13 24.41 -18.84 24.94
C VAL A 13 23.63 -17.57 24.62
N LEU A 14 24.17 -16.75 23.73
CA LEU A 14 23.44 -15.66 23.08
C LEU A 14 22.39 -16.32 22.19
N ALA A 15 21.18 -16.51 22.71
CA ALA A 15 20.02 -16.75 21.88
C ALA A 15 19.77 -15.47 21.09
N TRP A 16 20.25 -15.43 19.83
CA TRP A 16 19.81 -14.44 18.86
C TRP A 16 18.34 -14.75 18.59
N SER A 17 17.43 -14.04 19.25
CA SER A 17 16.06 -13.94 18.77
C SER A 17 16.13 -13.14 17.48
N CYS A 18 16.05 -13.78 16.31
CA CYS A 18 15.71 -13.07 15.08
C CYS A 18 14.33 -12.44 15.34
N ALA A 19 14.29 -11.13 15.52
CA ALA A 19 13.03 -10.41 15.46
C ALA A 19 12.57 -10.54 14.00
N PHE A 20 11.50 -11.28 13.76
CA PHE A 20 10.88 -11.27 12.44
C PHE A 20 10.50 -9.83 12.10
N ALA A 21 10.79 -9.40 10.88
CA ALA A 21 10.37 -8.08 10.48
C ALA A 21 8.85 -7.99 10.44
N GLN A 22 8.40 -6.83 10.87
CA GLN A 22 7.03 -6.38 10.83
C GLN A 22 6.58 -6.20 9.38
N LEU A 23 5.36 -6.65 9.03
CA LEU A 23 4.91 -6.70 7.63
C LEU A 23 4.81 -5.29 7.02
N ALA A 24 4.50 -4.25 7.82
CA ALA A 24 4.50 -2.87 7.34
C ALA A 24 5.89 -2.45 6.86
N SER A 25 6.96 -2.84 7.56
CA SER A 25 8.32 -2.52 7.15
C SER A 25 8.74 -3.20 5.83
N VAL A 26 8.27 -4.43 5.59
CA VAL A 26 8.47 -5.13 4.31
C VAL A 26 7.75 -4.38 3.18
N LEU A 27 6.54 -3.92 3.46
CA LEU A 27 5.74 -3.16 2.51
C LEU A 27 6.37 -1.80 2.17
N GLU A 28 6.88 -1.07 3.18
CA GLU A 28 7.60 0.20 3.03
C GLU A 28 8.84 0.05 2.15
N ARG A 29 9.68 -0.96 2.43
CA ARG A 29 10.95 -1.16 1.71
C ARG A 29 10.76 -1.51 0.24
N ASN A 30 9.71 -2.26 -0.09
CA ASN A 30 9.39 -2.59 -1.47
C ASN A 30 8.85 -1.36 -2.25
N GLY A 31 8.37 -0.35 -1.53
CA GLY A 31 8.11 0.99 -2.06
C GLY A 31 6.93 1.09 -3.03
N SER A 32 6.21 0.00 -3.32
CA SER A 32 5.01 0.05 -4.16
C SER A 32 4.02 -1.10 -3.92
N VAL A 33 2.78 -0.87 -4.34
CA VAL A 33 1.72 -1.89 -4.41
C VAL A 33 1.00 -1.85 -5.75
N SER A 34 0.59 -3.02 -6.23
CA SER A 34 -0.47 -3.15 -7.23
C SER A 34 -1.80 -3.13 -6.49
N TRP A 35 -2.78 -2.39 -6.99
CA TRP A 35 -4.07 -2.21 -6.35
C TRP A 35 -5.18 -2.20 -7.38
N GLU A 36 -6.27 -2.90 -7.13
CA GLU A 36 -7.44 -2.93 -8.01
C GLU A 36 -8.72 -2.69 -7.21
N PHE A 37 -9.62 -1.91 -7.81
CA PHE A 37 -10.97 -1.68 -7.30
C PHE A 37 -11.97 -2.50 -8.10
N PHE A 38 -12.65 -3.43 -7.43
CA PHE A 38 -13.64 -4.30 -8.05
C PHE A 38 -15.05 -3.72 -8.02
N GLY A 39 -15.29 -2.71 -7.19
CA GLY A 39 -16.56 -1.98 -7.18
C GLY A 39 -16.97 -1.51 -5.80
N GLY A 40 -18.15 -0.89 -5.74
CA GLY A 40 -18.77 -0.48 -4.49
C GLY A 40 -20.12 0.19 -4.74
N GLN A 41 -20.66 0.81 -3.71
CA GLN A 41 -21.91 1.56 -3.77
C GLN A 41 -21.65 3.05 -3.59
N TYR A 42 -22.46 3.89 -4.22
CA TYR A 42 -22.45 5.33 -4.00
C TYR A 42 -23.81 5.88 -3.63
N THR A 43 -23.80 6.98 -2.88
CA THR A 43 -24.96 7.84 -2.65
C THR A 43 -24.57 9.30 -2.86
N VAL A 44 -25.48 10.09 -3.42
CA VAL A 44 -25.39 11.56 -3.47
C VAL A 44 -26.67 12.12 -2.90
N THR A 45 -26.56 12.75 -1.73
CA THR A 45 -27.72 13.21 -0.95
C THR A 45 -27.60 14.70 -0.68
N GLY A 46 -28.70 15.41 -0.85
CA GLY A 46 -28.84 16.84 -0.60
C GLY A 46 -30.31 17.23 -0.66
N GLN A 47 -30.63 18.50 -0.44
CA GLN A 47 -32.04 18.93 -0.48
C GLN A 47 -32.66 18.80 -1.87
N LEU A 48 -31.86 19.00 -2.92
CA LEU A 48 -32.29 18.99 -4.32
C LEU A 48 -31.89 17.72 -5.08
N ILE A 49 -31.17 16.79 -4.43
CA ILE A 49 -30.62 15.60 -5.07
C ILE A 49 -30.67 14.40 -4.13
N ASN A 50 -31.09 13.25 -4.65
CA ASN A 50 -31.03 11.99 -3.95
C ASN A 50 -30.81 10.87 -4.96
N LEU A 51 -29.55 10.46 -5.10
CA LEU A 51 -29.11 9.47 -6.05
C LEU A 51 -28.36 8.36 -5.33
N SER A 52 -28.45 7.16 -5.87
CA SER A 52 -27.68 6.01 -5.41
C SER A 52 -27.43 5.07 -6.58
N GLY A 53 -26.35 4.32 -6.52
CA GLY A 53 -26.04 3.30 -7.50
C GLY A 53 -24.75 2.56 -7.16
N SER A 54 -24.25 1.78 -8.11
CA SER A 54 -22.96 1.12 -8.00
C SER A 54 -21.87 1.96 -8.66
N VAL A 55 -20.65 1.86 -8.15
CA VAL A 55 -19.44 2.36 -8.80
C VAL A 55 -18.87 1.22 -9.64
N ASP A 56 -18.56 1.53 -10.90
CA ASP A 56 -17.93 0.56 -11.79
C ASP A 56 -16.48 0.22 -11.34
N PRO A 57 -15.97 -0.98 -11.64
CA PRO A 57 -14.57 -1.34 -11.38
C PRO A 57 -13.59 -0.36 -12.06
N SER A 58 -12.36 -0.25 -11.53
CA SER A 58 -11.32 0.61 -12.14
C SER A 58 -10.90 0.15 -13.53
N GLY A 59 -11.24 -1.09 -13.92
CA GLY A 59 -11.02 -1.66 -15.25
C GLY A 59 -9.61 -2.20 -15.47
N GLU A 60 -8.60 -1.51 -14.94
CA GLU A 60 -7.22 -1.99 -14.81
C GLU A 60 -6.71 -1.74 -13.39
N ALA A 61 -5.78 -2.57 -12.95
CA ALA A 61 -5.08 -2.41 -11.69
C ALA A 61 -4.05 -1.27 -11.77
N LEU A 62 -3.96 -0.48 -10.71
CA LEU A 62 -3.08 0.67 -10.58
C LEU A 62 -1.82 0.29 -9.78
N VAL A 63 -0.72 0.99 -10.03
CA VAL A 63 0.48 0.90 -9.20
C VAL A 63 0.61 2.16 -8.36
N PHE A 64 0.65 1.98 -7.05
CA PHE A 64 0.89 3.07 -6.11
C PHE A 64 2.28 2.95 -5.53
N SER A 65 3.05 4.04 -5.61
CA SER A 65 4.36 4.14 -4.95
C SER A 65 4.17 4.73 -3.56
N PHE A 66 4.82 4.11 -2.58
CA PHE A 66 4.87 4.63 -1.22
C PHE A 66 5.99 5.66 -1.05
N GLN A 67 5.74 6.60 -0.16
CA GLN A 67 6.65 7.70 0.16
C GLN A 67 6.29 8.23 1.56
N ASP A 68 7.19 8.98 2.17
CA ASP A 68 6.91 9.74 3.39
C ASP A 68 6.52 11.17 2.98
N LEU A 69 5.21 11.45 2.93
CA LEU A 69 4.67 12.74 2.47
C LEU A 69 4.48 13.73 3.61
N ASN A 70 4.28 13.23 4.83
CA ASN A 70 4.00 14.05 6.00
C ASN A 70 5.25 14.29 6.89
N GLY A 71 6.37 13.61 6.61
CA GLY A 71 7.63 13.71 7.33
C GLY A 71 7.64 12.98 8.67
N ASP A 72 6.81 11.95 8.86
CA ASP A 72 6.73 11.17 10.10
C ASP A 72 7.71 9.99 10.15
N GLY A 73 8.44 9.75 9.05
CA GLY A 73 9.41 8.67 8.92
C GLY A 73 8.81 7.32 8.53
N VAL A 74 7.50 7.23 8.30
CA VAL A 74 6.78 6.05 7.81
C VAL A 74 6.51 6.23 6.32
N ALA A 75 7.27 5.52 5.47
CA ALA A 75 7.12 5.63 4.02
C ALA A 75 5.98 4.72 3.51
N LEU A 76 4.74 4.95 3.98
CA LEU A 76 3.52 4.26 3.54
C LEU A 76 2.48 5.20 2.91
N ASP A 77 2.80 6.47 2.78
CA ASP A 77 1.87 7.44 2.21
C ASP A 77 1.78 7.25 0.71
N VAL A 78 0.58 7.49 0.18
CA VAL A 78 0.29 7.37 -1.26
C VAL A 78 -0.29 8.67 -1.76
N ARG A 79 0.29 9.20 -2.84
CA ARG A 79 -0.30 10.32 -3.57
C ARG A 79 -1.25 9.79 -4.64
N LEU A 80 -2.54 10.09 -4.51
CA LEU A 80 -3.59 9.60 -5.40
C LEU A 80 -4.24 10.72 -6.19
N SER A 81 -4.41 10.51 -7.49
CA SER A 81 -5.32 11.32 -8.30
C SER A 81 -6.73 10.75 -8.22
N ALA A 82 -7.71 11.58 -7.86
CA ALA A 82 -9.12 11.20 -7.87
C ALA A 82 -9.59 10.80 -9.28
N ALA A 83 -8.95 11.31 -10.34
CA ALA A 83 -9.23 10.94 -11.72
C ALA A 83 -8.78 9.50 -12.05
N ASP A 84 -7.74 9.00 -11.38
CA ASP A 84 -7.25 7.62 -11.59
C ASP A 84 -8.16 6.62 -10.88
N LEU A 85 -8.68 7.00 -9.70
CA LEU A 85 -9.60 6.16 -8.93
C LEU A 85 -11.01 6.14 -9.53
N PHE A 86 -11.49 7.30 -10.00
CA PHE A 86 -12.87 7.46 -10.50
C PHE A 86 -12.90 8.29 -11.80
N PRO A 87 -12.41 7.72 -12.91
CA PRO A 87 -12.33 8.44 -14.19
C PRO A 87 -13.71 8.91 -14.68
N SER A 88 -14.78 8.22 -14.30
CA SER A 88 -16.17 8.56 -14.68
C SER A 88 -16.74 9.77 -13.93
N ILE A 89 -16.15 10.19 -12.81
CA ILE A 89 -16.65 11.32 -12.00
C ILE A 89 -16.12 12.67 -12.52
N GLY A 90 -14.94 12.68 -13.15
CA GLY A 90 -14.34 13.89 -13.75
C GLY A 90 -13.61 14.82 -12.78
N ILE A 91 -13.33 14.37 -11.54
CA ILE A 91 -12.60 15.17 -10.55
C ILE A 91 -11.10 15.07 -10.82
N ASN A 92 -10.50 16.17 -11.29
CA ASN A 92 -9.05 16.30 -11.39
C ASN A 92 -8.49 16.92 -10.10
N TYR A 93 -8.26 16.09 -9.08
CA TYR A 93 -7.68 16.49 -7.80
C TYR A 93 -6.72 15.43 -7.29
N THR A 94 -5.58 15.86 -6.76
CA THR A 94 -4.62 14.96 -6.12
C THR A 94 -4.73 15.08 -4.62
N ILE A 95 -4.79 13.94 -3.93
CA ILE A 95 -4.92 13.84 -2.49
C ILE A 95 -3.84 12.89 -1.95
N ASP A 96 -3.23 13.29 -0.84
CA ASP A 96 -2.20 12.51 -0.17
C ASP A 96 -2.87 11.68 0.94
N LEU A 97 -2.83 10.35 0.78
CA LEU A 97 -3.30 9.40 1.78
C LEU A 97 -2.16 9.06 2.71
N VAL A 98 -2.32 9.43 3.97
CA VAL A 98 -1.34 9.17 5.02
C VAL A 98 -1.54 7.76 5.56
N GLY A 99 -0.49 6.94 5.51
CA GLY A 99 -0.48 5.57 6.00
C GLY A 99 -0.13 5.51 7.49
N THR A 100 -0.97 4.88 8.30
CA THR A 100 -0.71 4.65 9.73
C THR A 100 -0.78 3.16 10.05
N VAL A 101 0.29 2.63 10.63
CA VAL A 101 0.33 1.24 11.13
C VAL A 101 -0.51 1.14 12.39
N VAL A 102 -1.65 0.46 12.32
CA VAL A 102 -2.60 0.26 13.43
C VAL A 102 -2.14 -0.88 14.33
N SER A 103 -1.62 -1.96 13.75
CA SER A 103 -1.02 -3.09 14.45
C SER A 103 -0.06 -3.81 13.53
N ASP A 104 1.01 -4.39 14.07
CA ASP A 104 1.97 -5.15 13.29
C ASP A 104 2.56 -6.32 14.10
N SER A 105 2.58 -7.48 13.49
CA SER A 105 3.08 -8.74 14.04
C SER A 105 3.84 -9.50 12.97
N ALA A 106 4.47 -10.62 13.35
CA ALA A 106 5.19 -11.46 12.40
C ALA A 106 4.29 -12.17 11.37
N SER A 107 2.95 -12.10 11.42
CA SER A 107 2.08 -12.80 10.47
C SER A 107 1.00 -11.92 9.85
N GLU A 108 0.68 -10.81 10.48
CA GLU A 108 -0.39 -9.90 10.10
C GLU A 108 -0.03 -8.47 10.50
N ALA A 109 -0.29 -7.52 9.61
CA ALA A 109 -0.31 -6.10 9.93
C ALA A 109 -1.63 -5.46 9.48
N ILE A 110 -2.02 -4.38 10.15
CA ILE A 110 -3.17 -3.56 9.77
C ILE A 110 -2.65 -2.16 9.52
N VAL A 111 -2.87 -1.64 8.31
CA VAL A 111 -2.54 -0.26 7.94
C VAL A 111 -3.81 0.48 7.58
N GLN A 112 -3.93 1.70 8.09
CA GLN A 112 -5.00 2.63 7.77
C GLN A 112 -4.40 3.75 6.92
N TRP A 113 -4.86 3.86 5.67
CA TRP A 113 -4.64 5.04 4.85
C TRP A 113 -5.80 6.01 5.04
N PHE A 114 -5.49 7.25 5.33
CA PHE A 114 -6.50 8.29 5.54
C PHE A 114 -6.08 9.60 4.89
N ALA A 115 -7.04 10.27 4.27
CA ALA A 115 -6.87 11.63 3.78
C ALA A 115 -8.08 12.48 4.13
N SER A 116 -7.85 13.74 4.46
CA SER A 116 -8.88 14.75 4.55
C SER A 116 -8.33 16.06 4.04
N ASP A 117 -9.07 16.71 3.18
CA ASP A 117 -8.70 17.98 2.59
C ASP A 117 -9.93 18.87 2.38
N ASN A 118 -9.71 20.18 2.31
CA ASN A 118 -10.75 21.17 2.11
C ASN A 118 -10.44 22.04 0.87
N PRO A 119 -10.62 21.50 -0.35
CA PRO A 119 -10.14 22.15 -1.57
C PRO A 119 -10.74 23.53 -1.82
N ASN A 120 -12.00 23.75 -1.40
CA ASN A 120 -12.77 24.97 -1.60
C ASN A 120 -12.71 25.50 -3.05
N ARG A 121 -12.86 24.58 -4.01
CA ARG A 121 -12.75 24.86 -5.46
C ARG A 121 -13.94 24.31 -6.22
N CYS A 122 -14.30 24.98 -7.31
CA CYS A 122 -15.41 24.56 -8.16
C CYS A 122 -14.94 23.68 -9.31
N GLU A 123 -15.44 22.46 -9.34
CA GLU A 123 -15.11 21.43 -10.32
C GLU A 123 -16.34 21.03 -11.14
N TYR A 124 -16.13 20.63 -12.38
CA TYR A 124 -17.15 19.93 -13.15
C TYR A 124 -17.13 18.46 -12.74
N VAL A 125 -18.28 17.96 -12.29
CA VAL A 125 -18.46 16.58 -11.87
C VAL A 125 -19.61 15.94 -12.62
N ASN A 126 -19.45 14.67 -12.99
CA ASN A 126 -20.52 13.89 -13.58
C ASN A 126 -21.30 13.18 -12.48
N ILE A 127 -22.58 13.53 -12.32
CA ILE A 127 -23.47 12.94 -11.32
C ILE A 127 -24.66 12.33 -12.05
N GLY A 128 -24.75 11.00 -12.07
CA GLY A 128 -25.86 10.29 -12.72
C GLY A 128 -25.94 10.52 -14.23
N GLY A 129 -24.81 10.75 -14.90
CA GLY A 129 -24.74 11.04 -16.34
C GLY A 129 -24.92 12.51 -16.71
N VAL A 130 -25.09 13.39 -15.72
CA VAL A 130 -25.22 14.84 -15.93
C VAL A 130 -24.00 15.55 -15.39
N GLU A 131 -23.37 16.37 -16.24
CA GLU A 131 -22.28 17.24 -15.82
C GLU A 131 -22.84 18.45 -15.06
N VAL A 132 -22.37 18.63 -13.83
CA VAL A 132 -22.76 19.73 -12.94
C VAL A 132 -21.50 20.35 -12.38
N GLN A 133 -21.45 21.69 -12.32
CA GLN A 133 -20.39 22.37 -11.60
C GLN A 133 -20.69 22.31 -10.09
N ALA A 134 -19.78 21.79 -9.29
CA ALA A 134 -19.92 21.70 -7.84
C ALA A 134 -18.74 22.37 -7.13
N LEU A 135 -19.02 23.19 -6.12
CA LEU A 135 -18.01 23.66 -5.16
C LEU A 135 -17.72 22.53 -4.19
N ILE A 136 -16.53 21.94 -4.28
CA ILE A 136 -16.07 20.90 -3.36
C ILE A 136 -15.42 21.58 -2.15
N THR A 137 -16.04 21.44 -0.98
CA THR A 137 -15.58 22.07 0.27
C THR A 137 -14.84 21.12 1.18
N ARG A 138 -15.12 19.81 1.07
CA ARG A 138 -14.42 18.76 1.81
C ARG A 138 -14.28 17.52 0.94
N LEU A 139 -13.10 16.95 0.94
CA LEU A 139 -12.81 15.60 0.48
C LEU A 139 -12.24 14.81 1.65
N GLU A 140 -12.70 13.59 1.82
CA GLU A 140 -12.19 12.68 2.83
C GLU A 140 -12.20 11.27 2.27
N GLY A 141 -11.17 10.50 2.60
CA GLY A 141 -11.04 9.13 2.16
C GLY A 141 -10.33 8.30 3.22
N SER A 142 -10.74 7.03 3.29
CA SER A 142 -10.24 6.09 4.27
C SER A 142 -10.19 4.72 3.62
N LEU A 143 -9.05 4.04 3.70
CA LEU A 143 -8.88 2.64 3.32
C LEU A 143 -8.13 1.92 4.43
N ARG A 144 -8.64 0.78 4.91
CA ARG A 144 -7.94 -0.05 5.89
C ARG A 144 -7.70 -1.43 5.33
N GLY A 145 -6.42 -1.77 5.22
CA GLY A 145 -5.96 -3.05 4.72
C GLY A 145 -5.44 -3.94 5.85
N ARG A 146 -5.81 -5.21 5.82
CA ARG A 146 -5.09 -6.30 6.49
C ARG A 146 -4.05 -6.84 5.54
N ILE A 147 -2.80 -6.82 5.97
CA ILE A 147 -1.63 -7.29 5.25
C ILE A 147 -1.26 -8.68 5.78
N THR A 148 -1.11 -9.64 4.88
CA THR A 148 -0.67 -11.01 5.20
C THR A 148 0.39 -11.48 4.20
N ARG A 149 1.24 -12.44 4.60
CA ARG A 149 2.19 -13.06 3.68
C ARG A 149 1.48 -14.03 2.74
N ILE A 150 1.99 -14.10 1.52
CA ILE A 150 1.65 -15.09 0.48
C ILE A 150 2.94 -15.71 -0.06
N GLU A 151 2.81 -16.83 -0.76
CA GLU A 151 3.96 -17.41 -1.46
C GLU A 151 4.48 -16.44 -2.53
N CYS A 152 5.79 -16.41 -2.72
CA CYS A 152 6.43 -15.63 -3.77
C CYS A 152 5.86 -16.03 -5.13
N GLN A 153 5.21 -15.08 -5.81
CA GLN A 153 4.59 -15.29 -7.11
C GLN A 153 4.60 -13.99 -7.93
N PRO A 154 4.47 -14.07 -9.27
CA PRO A 154 4.27 -12.88 -10.08
C PRO A 154 3.05 -12.08 -9.60
N ASP A 155 3.05 -10.76 -9.78
CA ASP A 155 1.92 -9.91 -9.40
C ASP A 155 0.59 -10.44 -9.96
N PRO A 156 -0.34 -10.92 -9.11
CA PRO A 156 -1.60 -11.51 -9.59
C PRO A 156 -2.49 -10.53 -10.34
N LEU A 157 -2.31 -9.22 -10.12
CA LEU A 157 -3.04 -8.18 -10.84
C LEU A 157 -2.35 -7.77 -12.15
N GLY A 158 -1.10 -8.19 -12.37
CA GLY A 158 -0.31 -7.87 -13.56
C GLY A 158 0.00 -6.38 -13.73
N ALA A 159 -0.19 -5.55 -12.70
CA ALA A 159 0.05 -4.11 -12.76
C ALA A 159 1.54 -3.78 -12.58
N ARG A 160 2.23 -4.58 -11.77
CA ARG A 160 3.66 -4.44 -11.47
C ARG A 160 4.45 -5.57 -12.14
N GLN A 161 5.64 -5.24 -12.63
CA GLN A 161 6.63 -6.23 -13.05
C GLN A 161 7.34 -6.84 -11.83
N GLY A 162 7.64 -8.13 -11.87
CA GLY A 162 8.31 -8.84 -10.78
C GLY A 162 7.35 -9.62 -9.87
N PHE A 163 7.83 -9.91 -8.67
CA PHE A 163 7.20 -10.84 -7.73
C PHE A 163 6.69 -10.12 -6.47
N VAL A 164 5.67 -10.72 -5.87
CA VAL A 164 4.97 -10.18 -4.70
C VAL A 164 4.96 -11.22 -3.58
N THR A 165 5.07 -10.78 -2.34
CA THR A 165 5.08 -11.65 -1.15
C THR A 165 4.04 -11.25 -0.10
N LEU A 166 3.33 -10.14 -0.34
CA LEU A 166 2.28 -9.63 0.53
C LEU A 166 0.96 -9.46 -0.21
N ARG A 167 -0.13 -9.79 0.47
CA ARG A 167 -1.51 -9.50 0.05
C ARG A 167 -2.14 -8.53 1.04
N ILE A 168 -2.92 -7.58 0.52
CA ILE A 168 -3.62 -6.56 1.31
C ILE A 168 -5.11 -6.67 1.00
N GLU A 169 -5.91 -6.96 2.01
CA GLU A 169 -7.38 -7.10 1.89
C GLU A 169 -8.11 -6.07 2.74
N PRO A 170 -9.26 -5.53 2.27
CA PRO A 170 -10.06 -4.58 3.05
C PRO A 170 -10.50 -5.18 4.37
N THR A 171 -10.46 -4.38 5.43
CA THR A 171 -10.96 -4.74 6.76
C THR A 171 -11.62 -3.55 7.44
N GLY A 172 -12.51 -3.81 8.40
CA GLY A 172 -13.23 -2.76 9.14
C GLY A 172 -14.43 -2.16 8.42
N GLY A 173 -14.76 -2.63 7.21
CA GLY A 173 -15.95 -2.26 6.44
C GLY A 173 -16.07 -0.76 6.20
N ASP A 174 -17.31 -0.30 6.07
CA ASP A 174 -17.71 1.09 5.76
C ASP A 174 -17.19 2.17 6.70
N ALA A 175 -16.82 1.81 7.92
CA ALA A 175 -16.25 2.75 8.90
C ALA A 175 -14.79 3.13 8.55
N HIS A 176 -14.11 2.30 7.75
CA HIS A 176 -12.69 2.41 7.44
C HIS A 176 -12.36 2.34 5.96
N ASN A 177 -13.35 2.03 5.12
CA ASN A 177 -13.24 1.94 3.67
C ASN A 177 -14.38 2.76 3.06
N TYR A 178 -14.10 4.02 2.78
CA TYR A 178 -15.07 4.94 2.19
C TYR A 178 -14.37 6.12 1.51
N LEU A 179 -15.11 6.78 0.64
CA LEU A 179 -14.78 8.12 0.17
C LEU A 179 -15.97 9.04 0.37
N LEU A 180 -15.69 10.29 0.70
CA LEU A 180 -16.67 11.30 1.02
C LEU A 180 -16.28 12.61 0.34
N ALA A 181 -17.24 13.20 -0.36
CA ALA A 181 -17.14 14.56 -0.86
C ALA A 181 -18.34 15.36 -0.36
N GLN A 182 -18.08 16.54 0.19
CA GLN A 182 -19.13 17.50 0.58
C GLN A 182 -18.92 18.79 -0.18
N GLY A 183 -20.03 19.45 -0.48
CA GLY A 183 -19.97 20.64 -1.29
C GLY A 183 -21.33 21.20 -1.64
N TYR A 184 -21.31 22.13 -2.60
CA TYR A 184 -22.51 22.79 -3.08
C TYR A 184 -22.62 22.65 -4.59
N LEU A 185 -23.78 22.21 -5.06
CA LEU A 185 -24.10 22.20 -6.48
C LEU A 185 -24.11 23.64 -7.05
N LEU A 186 -23.92 23.73 -8.36
CA LEU A 186 -23.87 24.98 -9.14
C LEU A 186 -22.78 25.97 -8.70
N CYS A 187 -21.78 25.52 -7.93
CA CYS A 187 -20.74 26.39 -7.36
C CYS A 187 -21.33 27.53 -6.48
N GLN A 188 -22.50 27.32 -5.87
CA GLN A 188 -23.18 28.33 -5.05
C GLN A 188 -23.31 27.90 -3.59
N GLN A 189 -22.70 28.65 -2.67
CA GLN A 189 -22.72 28.38 -1.22
C GLN A 189 -24.07 28.73 -0.56
N ASP A 190 -25.16 28.16 -1.07
CA ASP A 190 -26.49 28.22 -0.47
C ASP A 190 -26.83 26.85 0.13
N PRO A 191 -27.33 26.77 1.38
CA PRO A 191 -27.73 25.51 2.01
C PRO A 191 -28.63 24.62 1.14
N GLN A 192 -29.47 25.17 0.27
CA GLN A 192 -30.32 24.38 -0.62
C GLN A 192 -29.54 23.57 -1.66
N TYR A 193 -28.34 24.02 -2.04
CA TYR A 193 -27.47 23.34 -2.99
C TYR A 193 -26.46 22.41 -2.32
N PHE A 194 -26.45 22.35 -0.98
CA PHE A 194 -25.52 21.47 -0.28
C PHE A 194 -25.83 19.99 -0.60
N ALA A 195 -24.78 19.24 -0.91
CA ALA A 195 -24.83 17.81 -1.18
C ALA A 195 -23.64 17.10 -0.54
N THR A 196 -23.87 15.84 -0.17
CA THR A 196 -22.87 14.89 0.30
C THR A 196 -22.87 13.69 -0.64
N ALA A 197 -21.73 13.44 -1.28
CA ALA A 197 -21.46 12.23 -2.04
C ALA A 197 -20.62 11.28 -1.19
N ARG A 198 -20.99 10.00 -1.15
CA ARG A 198 -20.25 8.95 -0.44
C ARG A 198 -20.13 7.71 -1.30
N ILE A 199 -18.93 7.14 -1.36
CA ILE A 199 -18.66 5.78 -1.86
C ILE A 199 -18.38 4.88 -0.66
N PHE A 200 -18.95 3.68 -0.66
CA PHE A 200 -18.91 2.72 0.44
C PHE A 200 -19.12 1.29 -0.08
N ASP A 201 -19.11 0.29 0.80
CA ASP A 201 -19.12 -1.13 0.42
C ASP A 201 -18.03 -1.43 -0.62
N MET A 202 -16.85 -0.83 -0.40
CA MET A 202 -15.75 -0.86 -1.36
C MET A 202 -15.08 -2.22 -1.37
N ASP A 203 -15.08 -2.87 -2.53
CA ASP A 203 -14.32 -4.08 -2.81
C ASP A 203 -13.04 -3.70 -3.57
N TRP A 204 -11.91 -4.02 -2.95
CA TRP A 204 -10.59 -3.76 -3.51
C TRP A 204 -9.60 -4.80 -3.01
N LEU A 205 -8.48 -4.93 -3.72
CA LEU A 205 -7.39 -5.81 -3.33
C LEU A 205 -6.08 -5.16 -3.71
N ALA A 206 -5.01 -5.44 -2.95
CA ALA A 206 -3.68 -5.06 -3.34
C ALA A 206 -2.64 -6.15 -3.09
N TYR A 207 -1.55 -6.09 -3.85
CA TYR A 207 -0.37 -6.93 -3.65
C TYR A 207 0.90 -6.07 -3.60
N GLY A 208 1.75 -6.40 -2.63
CA GLY A 208 2.95 -5.65 -2.30
C GLY A 208 4.09 -6.57 -1.91
N GLY A 209 5.16 -5.98 -1.39
CA GLY A 209 6.36 -6.74 -1.07
C GLY A 209 6.96 -7.38 -2.32
N GLY A 210 7.72 -8.44 -2.09
CA GLY A 210 8.70 -8.97 -3.03
C GLY A 210 10.10 -8.75 -2.49
N SER A 211 11.10 -9.18 -3.25
CA SER A 211 12.50 -9.22 -2.83
C SER A 211 13.29 -7.94 -3.11
N ALA A 212 12.62 -6.88 -3.58
CA ALA A 212 13.25 -5.58 -3.81
C ALA A 212 13.90 -5.09 -2.51
N GLY A 213 15.21 -4.82 -2.58
CA GLY A 213 16.03 -4.48 -1.40
C GLY A 213 16.86 -5.64 -0.85
N GLY A 214 16.82 -6.84 -1.45
CA GLY A 214 17.71 -7.96 -1.12
C GLY A 214 17.19 -8.95 -0.08
N ASP A 215 15.99 -8.74 0.46
CA ASP A 215 15.28 -9.63 1.39
C ASP A 215 14.47 -10.66 0.56
N VAL A 216 15.17 -11.67 0.06
CA VAL A 216 14.68 -12.65 -0.91
C VAL A 216 13.61 -13.56 -0.30
N ASP A 217 13.76 -13.93 0.96
CA ASP A 217 12.78 -14.79 1.65
C ASP A 217 11.65 -14.01 2.35
N SER A 218 11.69 -12.67 2.31
CA SER A 218 10.70 -11.77 2.93
C SER A 218 10.51 -11.99 4.44
N ASN A 219 11.56 -12.48 5.11
CA ASN A 219 11.62 -12.55 6.57
C ASN A 219 11.91 -11.16 7.18
N GLY A 220 12.44 -10.27 6.34
CA GLY A 220 12.68 -8.88 6.58
C GLY A 220 13.98 -8.48 7.27
N CYS A 221 14.90 -9.42 7.35
CA CYS A 221 16.33 -9.23 7.40
C CYS A 221 16.93 -9.52 6.03
N VAL A 222 18.00 -8.82 5.66
CA VAL A 222 18.85 -9.20 4.53
C VAL A 222 20.08 -9.89 5.07
N ASP A 223 20.20 -11.21 4.92
CA ASP A 223 21.28 -12.00 5.51
C ASP A 223 21.86 -13.07 4.56
N ASP A 224 22.59 -14.04 5.13
CA ASP A 224 23.22 -15.09 4.35
C ASP A 224 22.22 -16.07 3.73
N ALA A 225 21.01 -16.20 4.26
CA ALA A 225 19.94 -16.98 3.64
C ALA A 225 19.46 -16.35 2.33
N ASP A 226 19.33 -15.02 2.28
CA ASP A 226 19.01 -14.30 1.05
C ASP A 226 20.13 -14.41 0.03
N LEU A 227 21.37 -14.24 0.49
CA LEU A 227 22.56 -14.38 -0.33
C LEU A 227 22.65 -15.78 -0.97
N LEU A 228 22.41 -16.83 -0.17
CA LEU A 228 22.41 -18.20 -0.66
C LEU A 228 21.23 -18.45 -1.61
N SER A 229 20.08 -17.83 -1.39
CA SER A 229 18.93 -17.94 -2.29
C SER A 229 19.24 -17.40 -3.69
N VAL A 230 19.90 -16.24 -3.78
CA VAL A 230 20.39 -15.71 -5.07
C VAL A 230 21.43 -16.64 -5.69
N LEU A 231 22.41 -17.09 -4.91
CA LEU A 231 23.48 -17.96 -5.42
C LEU A 231 22.96 -19.32 -5.93
N PHE A 232 21.92 -19.88 -5.33
CA PHE A 232 21.30 -21.13 -5.79
C PHE A 232 20.47 -20.95 -7.05
N ALA A 233 19.91 -19.77 -7.27
CA ALA A 233 19.15 -19.43 -8.47
C ALA A 233 20.02 -18.79 -9.58
N PHE A 234 21.31 -18.56 -9.33
CA PHE A 234 22.21 -17.81 -10.21
C PHE A 234 22.25 -18.39 -11.64
N GLY A 235 22.02 -17.52 -12.63
CA GLY A 235 21.90 -17.88 -14.04
C GLY A 235 20.51 -18.35 -14.48
N SER A 236 19.50 -18.29 -13.61
CA SER A 236 18.10 -18.53 -13.98
C SER A 236 17.56 -17.44 -14.90
N ASP A 237 16.85 -17.83 -15.95
CA ASP A 237 16.18 -16.96 -16.92
C ASP A 237 14.65 -16.90 -16.72
N GLN A 238 14.15 -17.50 -15.63
CA GLN A 238 12.73 -17.51 -15.27
C GLN A 238 12.39 -16.51 -14.15
N GLY A 239 13.35 -15.67 -13.74
CA GLY A 239 13.22 -14.75 -12.60
C GLY A 239 12.91 -15.47 -11.28
N GLY A 240 12.24 -14.75 -10.37
CA GLY A 240 11.78 -15.22 -9.06
C GLY A 240 12.03 -14.20 -7.96
N CYS A 241 11.80 -14.54 -6.69
CA CYS A 241 12.24 -13.68 -5.59
C CYS A 241 13.78 -13.55 -5.51
N ALA A 242 14.55 -14.43 -6.16
CA ALA A 242 16.00 -14.28 -6.26
C ALA A 242 16.44 -13.24 -7.31
N ASP A 243 15.56 -12.87 -8.24
CA ASP A 243 15.72 -11.74 -9.16
C ASP A 243 15.23 -10.48 -8.42
N VAL A 244 16.11 -9.94 -7.59
CA VAL A 244 15.81 -8.86 -6.64
C VAL A 244 15.76 -7.49 -7.31
N ASN A 245 16.36 -7.35 -8.49
CA ASN A 245 16.30 -6.13 -9.29
C ASN A 245 15.12 -6.15 -10.30
N GLY A 246 14.53 -7.32 -10.55
CA GLY A 246 13.35 -7.52 -11.39
C GLY A 246 13.61 -7.46 -12.89
N ASP A 247 14.84 -7.69 -13.36
CA ASP A 247 15.20 -7.61 -14.78
C ASP A 247 14.93 -8.92 -15.57
N GLY A 248 14.50 -9.96 -14.87
CA GLY A 248 14.11 -11.26 -15.42
C GLY A 248 15.23 -12.30 -15.43
N ILE A 249 16.45 -11.96 -15.00
CA ILE A 249 17.59 -12.87 -14.92
C ILE A 249 18.20 -12.78 -13.53
N VAL A 250 18.52 -13.92 -12.92
CA VAL A 250 19.25 -13.92 -11.65
C VAL A 250 20.75 -13.85 -11.93
N ASP A 251 21.39 -12.71 -11.70
CA ASP A 251 22.81 -12.50 -11.99
C ASP A 251 23.61 -11.76 -10.90
N ASP A 252 24.77 -11.21 -11.26
CA ASP A 252 25.64 -10.51 -10.32
C ASP A 252 25.05 -9.18 -9.85
N ALA A 253 24.13 -8.55 -10.59
CA ALA A 253 23.41 -7.37 -10.15
C ALA A 253 22.46 -7.69 -8.98
N ASP A 254 21.80 -8.84 -9.01
CA ASP A 254 20.99 -9.31 -7.88
C ASP A 254 21.84 -9.59 -6.65
N LEU A 255 22.95 -10.29 -6.87
CA LEU A 255 23.91 -10.61 -5.83
C LEU A 255 24.45 -9.34 -5.15
N LEU A 256 24.81 -8.32 -5.96
CA LEU A 256 25.28 -7.04 -5.45
C LEU A 256 24.17 -6.29 -4.69
N THR A 257 22.92 -6.39 -5.12
CA THR A 257 21.78 -5.79 -4.41
C THR A 257 21.62 -6.40 -3.01
N VAL A 258 21.71 -7.73 -2.86
CA VAL A 258 21.71 -8.38 -1.54
C VAL A 258 22.92 -7.93 -0.72
N LEU A 259 24.12 -7.93 -1.30
CA LEU A 259 25.34 -7.56 -0.58
C LEU A 259 25.38 -6.09 -0.13
N PHE A 260 24.81 -5.16 -0.91
CA PHE A 260 24.72 -3.75 -0.52
C PHE A 260 23.72 -3.52 0.62
N ASN A 261 22.70 -4.37 0.72
CA ASN A 261 21.70 -4.30 1.77
C ASN A 261 21.98 -5.28 2.93
N PHE A 262 23.09 -6.00 2.90
CA PHE A 262 23.40 -7.05 3.87
C PHE A 262 23.43 -6.53 5.31
N GLY A 263 22.68 -7.19 6.19
CA GLY A 263 22.46 -6.81 7.58
C GLY A 263 21.37 -5.75 7.80
N SER A 264 20.65 -5.33 6.76
CA SER A 264 19.51 -4.41 6.91
C SER A 264 18.24 -5.12 7.37
N GLY A 265 17.34 -4.39 8.04
CA GLY A 265 16.05 -4.92 8.48
C GLY A 265 16.07 -5.78 9.75
N CYS A 266 17.28 -6.04 10.27
CA CYS A 266 17.56 -6.55 11.60
C CYS A 266 17.85 -5.39 12.58
#